data_AF-A0A699ZCJ3-F1
#
_entry.id   AF-A0A699ZCJ3-F1
#
_cell.length_a   1.000
_cell.length_b   1.000
_cell.length_c   1.000
_cell.angle_alpha   90.00
_cell.angle_beta   90.00
_cell.angle_gamma   90.00
#
_symmetry.space_group_name_H-M   'P 1'
#
loop_
_entity.id
_entity.type
_entity.pdbx_description
1 polymer ?
#
loop_
_entity_poly.entity_id
_entity_poly.type
_entity_poly.pdbx_seq_one_letter_code
_entity_poly.pdbx_strand_id
1 'polypeptide(L)' 'MHGYTALQLGLGYRKQEYLHPGMVGYYLAQGVPFKDQLVEFPVSPDSLLPVGTPITAAHFVAGQHVDVTGWTKWKGFQ' A
#
# COMPACT_ATOMS: atom_id res chain seq x y z
N MET A 1 17.27 13.51 6.35
CA MET A 1 17.24 12.15 5.77
C MET A 1 16.16 11.39 6.51
N HIS A 2 15.21 10.76 5.79
CA HIS A 2 14.09 10.05 6.41
C HIS A 2 14.65 8.92 7.28
N GLY A 3 14.38 8.97 8.58
CA GLY A 3 15.03 8.12 9.59
C GLY A 3 14.61 6.65 9.56
N TYR A 4 13.92 6.20 8.52
CA TYR A 4 13.50 4.82 8.32
C TYR A 4 13.26 4.55 6.83
N THR A 5 13.43 3.29 6.44
CA THR A 5 13.17 2.79 5.09
C THR A 5 11.79 2.14 5.07
N ALA A 6 10.95 2.54 4.11
CA ALA A 6 9.60 1.99 3.96
C ALA A 6 9.19 1.93 2.48
N LEU A 7 8.32 0.98 2.17
CA LEU A 7 7.64 0.87 0.89
C LEU A 7 6.20 1.36 1.02
N GLN A 8 5.78 2.19 0.08
CA GLN A 8 4.38 2.57 -0.05
C GLN A 8 3.68 1.63 -1.04
N LEU A 9 2.62 0.98 -0.59
CA LEU A 9 1.83 0.03 -1.37
C LEU A 9 0.43 0.57 -1.60
N GLY A 10 -0.04 0.41 -2.84
CA GLY A 10 -1.35 0.88 -3.26
C GLY A 10 -2.30 -0.25 -3.59
N LEU A 11 -3.50 -0.22 -3.01
CA LEU A 11 -4.54 -1.24 -3.13
C LEU A 11 -5.78 -0.68 -3.86
N GLY A 12 -6.42 -1.54 -4.65
CA GLY A 12 -7.63 -1.20 -5.39
C GLY A 12 -7.40 -0.22 -6.55
N TYR A 13 -8.48 0.13 -7.24
CA TYR A 13 -8.52 1.15 -8.28
C TYR A 13 -9.58 2.19 -7.92
N ARG A 14 -9.24 3.47 -8.06
CA ARG A 14 -10.16 4.59 -7.85
C ARG A 14 -10.07 5.56 -9.02
N LYS A 15 -11.22 6.03 -9.51
CA LYS A 15 -11.24 7.03 -10.59
C LYS A 15 -10.65 8.36 -10.09
N GLN A 16 -10.00 9.08 -11.00
CA GLN A 16 -9.36 10.37 -10.73
C GLN A 16 -10.33 11.39 -10.11
N GLU A 17 -11.58 11.43 -10.58
CA GLU A 17 -12.62 12.37 -10.12
C GLU A 17 -12.96 12.21 -8.62
N TYR A 18 -12.72 11.02 -8.06
CA TYR A 18 -12.99 10.72 -6.65
C TYR A 18 -11.75 10.82 -5.75
N LEU A 19 -10.60 11.20 -6.32
CA LEU A 19 -9.35 11.38 -5.58
C LEU A 19 -9.15 12.85 -5.22
N HIS A 20 -8.49 13.07 -4.08
CA HIS A 20 -8.08 14.41 -3.69
C HIS A 20 -7.07 14.96 -4.71
N PRO A 21 -7.17 16.23 -5.16
CA PRO A 21 -6.31 16.78 -6.21
C PRO A 21 -4.81 16.63 -5.95
N GLY A 22 -4.39 16.76 -4.68
CA GLY A 22 -2.99 16.55 -4.29
C GLY A 22 -2.50 15.11 -4.52
N MET A 23 -3.36 14.12 -4.32
CA MET A 23 -3.04 12.71 -4.56
C MET A 23 -2.95 12.42 -6.06
N VAL A 24 -3.79 13.06 -6.87
CA VAL A 24 -3.72 12.95 -8.33
C VAL A 24 -2.36 13.41 -8.85
N GLY A 25 -1.88 14.57 -8.41
CA GLY A 25 -0.55 15.06 -8.76
C GLY A 25 0.57 14.12 -8.31
N TYR A 26 0.45 13.54 -7.11
CA TYR A 26 1.39 12.56 -6.59
C TYR A 26 1.49 11.31 -7.47
N TYR A 27 0.36 10.69 -7.82
CA TYR A 27 0.33 9.50 -8.67
C TYR A 27 0.84 9.78 -10.10
N LEU A 28 0.49 10.94 -10.66
CA LEU A 28 0.94 11.35 -12.00
C LEU A 28 2.45 11.60 -12.03
N ALA A 29 3.02 12.22 -10.99
CA ALA A 29 4.47 12.44 -10.88
C ALA A 29 5.26 11.11 -10.80
N GLN A 30 4.66 10.07 -10.22
CA GLN A 30 5.24 8.73 -10.14
C GLN A 30 4.93 7.84 -11.35
N GLY A 31 4.01 8.25 -12.24
CA GLY A 31 3.60 7.47 -13.40
C GLY A 31 2.85 6.18 -13.06
N VAL A 32 2.21 6.10 -11.88
CA VAL A 32 1.50 4.90 -11.43
C VAL A 32 -0.03 5.05 -11.57
N PRO A 33 -0.76 3.94 -11.76
CA PRO A 33 -2.23 3.97 -11.78
C PRO A 33 -2.79 4.46 -10.46
N PHE A 34 -3.95 5.12 -10.52
CA PHE A 34 -4.69 5.58 -9.35
C PHE A 34 -5.14 4.42 -8.44
N LYS A 35 -4.86 4.55 -7.14
CA LYS A 35 -5.17 3.56 -6.10
C LYS A 35 -6.19 4.12 -5.11
N ASP A 36 -6.99 3.22 -4.55
CA ASP A 36 -8.03 3.58 -3.58
C ASP A 36 -7.45 3.79 -2.18
N GLN A 37 -6.50 2.93 -1.79
CA GLN A 37 -5.80 3.02 -0.52
C GLN A 37 -4.29 2.99 -0.73
N LEU A 38 -3.58 3.80 0.05
CA LEU A 38 -2.12 3.76 0.17
C LEU A 38 -1.74 3.43 1.61
N VAL A 39 -0.82 2.49 1.78
CA VAL A 39 -0.33 2.04 3.07
C VAL A 39 1.20 1.95 3.01
N GLU A 40 1.87 2.34 4.08
CA GLU A 40 3.33 2.24 4.19
C GLU A 40 3.72 1.02 5.03
N PHE A 41 4.69 0.27 4.53
CA PHE A 41 5.28 -0.87 5.21
C PHE A 41 6.75 -0.58 5.45
N PRO A 42 7.19 -0.47 6.72
CA PRO A 42 8.60 -0.40 7.05
C PRO A 42 9.31 -1.66 6.56
N VAL A 43 10.41 -1.49 5.83
CA VAL A 43 11.19 -2.61 5.30
C VAL A 43 12.68 -2.37 5.50
N SER A 44 13.46 -3.45 5.50
CA SER A 44 14.91 -3.36 5.44
C SER A 44 15.38 -2.73 4.12
N PRO A 45 16.54 -2.07 4.08
CA PRO A 45 17.08 -1.44 2.87
C PRO A 45 17.23 -2.39 1.67
N ASP A 46 17.52 -3.66 1.96
CA ASP A 46 17.71 -4.71 0.94
C ASP A 46 16.40 -5.19 0.30
N SER A 47 15.25 -4.84 0.90
CA SER A 47 13.92 -5.28 0.47
C SER A 47 13.16 -4.19 -0.29
N LEU A 48 13.87 -3.18 -0.82
CA LEU A 48 13.29 -2.12 -1.63
C LEU A 48 12.94 -2.62 -3.03
N LEU A 49 11.69 -2.37 -3.44
CA LEU A 49 11.20 -2.64 -4.78
C LEU A 49 11.13 -1.34 -5.60
N PRO A 50 11.37 -1.39 -6.92
CA PRO A 50 11.19 -0.23 -7.76
C PRO A 50 9.71 0.18 -7.83
N VAL A 51 9.47 1.48 -7.94
CA VAL A 51 8.11 2.04 -8.05
C VAL A 51 7.40 1.44 -9.26
N GLY A 52 6.13 1.07 -9.08
CA GLY A 52 5.31 0.45 -10.13
C GLY A 52 5.38 -1.09 -10.19
N THR A 53 6.19 -1.73 -9.33
CA THR A 53 6.23 -3.20 -9.25
C THR A 53 4.91 -3.76 -8.70
N PRO A 54 4.20 -4.63 -9.44
CA PRO A 54 2.99 -5.25 -8.92
C PRO A 54 3.33 -6.38 -7.92
N ILE A 55 2.70 -6.35 -6.75
CA ILE A 55 2.79 -7.44 -5.76
C ILE A 55 1.56 -8.35 -5.92
N THR A 56 1.80 -9.65 -6.03
CA THR A 56 0.75 -10.67 -6.17
C THR A 56 0.79 -11.65 -5.00
N ALA A 57 -0.25 -12.48 -4.86
CA ALA A 57 -0.31 -13.50 -3.81
C ALA A 57 0.84 -14.51 -3.87
N ALA A 58 1.51 -14.65 -5.03
CA ALA A 58 2.70 -15.49 -5.19
C ALA A 58 3.91 -15.00 -4.38
N HIS A 59 3.84 -13.79 -3.80
CA HIS A 59 4.84 -13.31 -2.84
C HIS A 59 4.86 -14.15 -1.55
N PHE A 60 3.76 -14.81 -1.20
CA PHE A 60 3.67 -15.65 -0.01
C PHE A 60 3.86 -17.13 -0.36
N VAL A 61 4.54 -17.86 0.54
CA VAL A 61 4.76 -19.30 0.42
C VAL A 61 3.73 -20.05 1.26
N ALA A 62 3.15 -21.12 0.70
CA ALA A 62 2.21 -21.96 1.42
C ALA A 62 2.88 -22.62 2.65
N GLY A 63 2.24 -22.49 3.81
CA GLY A 63 2.78 -22.95 5.09
C GLY A 63 3.61 -21.91 5.84
N GLN A 64 3.83 -20.72 5.29
CA GLN A 64 4.43 -19.63 6.06
C GLN A 64 3.41 -19.05 7.05
N HIS A 65 3.90 -18.62 8.21
CA HIS A 65 3.13 -17.79 9.13
C HIS A 65 3.19 -16.33 8.66
N VAL A 66 2.04 -15.65 8.67
CA VAL A 66 1.90 -14.24 8.28
C VAL A 66 1.19 -13.46 9.38
N ASP A 67 1.68 -12.25 9.63
CA ASP A 67 1.00 -11.31 10.52
C ASP A 67 0.00 -10.48 9.73
N VAL A 68 -1.23 -10.37 10.25
CA VAL A 68 -2.33 -9.65 9.60
C VAL A 68 -2.89 -8.61 10.56
N THR A 69 -2.97 -7.37 10.11
CA THR A 69 -3.59 -6.26 10.85
C THR A 69 -4.80 -5.75 10.07
N GLY A 70 -5.88 -5.44 10.78
CA GLY A 70 -7.08 -4.86 10.19
C GLY A 70 -8.07 -4.40 11.25
N TRP A 71 -9.11 -3.68 10.82
CA TRP A 71 -10.17 -3.27 11.73
C TRP A 71 -11.10 -4.44 12.05
N THR A 72 -11.33 -4.67 13.34
CA THR A 72 -12.31 -5.64 13.81
C THR A 72 -13.72 -5.07 13.69
N LYS A 73 -14.72 -5.97 13.58
CA LYS A 73 -16.12 -5.56 13.53
C LYS A 73 -16.53 -4.95 14.87
N TRP A 74 -16.96 -3.69 14.84
CA TRP A 74 -17.47 -2.99 16.02
C TRP A 74 -18.74 -3.69 16.55
N LYS A 75 -18.80 -3.92 17.87
CA LYS A 75 -19.89 -4.65 18.53
C LYS A 75 -20.98 -3.77 19.15
N GLY A 76 -20.85 -2.45 19.07
CA GLY A 76 -21.84 -1.53 19.64
C GLY A 76 -21.84 -1.51 21.16
N PHE A 77 -22.92 -0.99 21.74
CA PHE A 77 -23.17 -1.01 23.18
C PHE A 77 -23.99 -2.27 23.49
N GLN A 78 -23.48 -3.14 24.37
CA GLN A 78 -24.15 -4.33 24.87
C GLN A 78 -24.68 -4.09 26.28
#